data_AF-A0A453L818-F1
#
_entry.id   AF-A0A453L818-F1
#
_cell.length_a   1.000
_cell.length_b   1.000
_cell.length_c   1.000
_cell.angle_alpha   90.00
_cell.angle_beta   90.00
_cell.angle_gamma   90.00
#
_symmetry.space_group_name_H-M   'P 1'
#
loop_
_entity.id
_entity.type
_entity.pdbx_description
1 polymer ?
#
loop_
_entity_poly.entity_id
_entity_poly.type
_entity_poly.pdbx_seq_one_letter_code
_entity_poly.pdbx_strand_id
1 'polypeptide(L)'
;SEQADMRGARLAPCLPLLLLAACWAGRADGHGVHPLSRIAIHRARVALDASAAVRASPKLLGSRGEDTAWVTVEFKIPRASDGDWIGVFSPSNFNASTCPGSHGSGPGPAICSAPIKYQFANYSSVYNRSGTGALKFQLINQRQDFSFGFFTGGLSNPALVAVSNRIVFANPKAPVYPRLALGKTWNEMTVTWTSGYGISEAHPFVEWGMKGSHPVHAPADTVTFGRESLCGRTCS
;
A
#
# COMPACT_ATOMS: atom_id res chain seq x y z
N SER A 1 -60.00 75.63 25.46
CA SER A 1 -61.00 75.02 24.55
C SER A 1 -60.25 74.59 23.29
N GLU A 2 -60.56 73.38 22.82
CA GLU A 2 -59.98 72.58 21.71
C GLU A 2 -58.45 72.38 21.67
N GLN A 3 -57.91 71.17 21.94
CA GLN A 3 -57.76 69.99 21.05
C GLN A 3 -56.82 70.25 19.84
N ALA A 4 -55.79 69.46 19.54
CA ALA A 4 -55.34 68.18 20.07
C ALA A 4 -53.84 67.92 19.74
N ASP A 5 -53.32 66.99 20.53
CA ASP A 5 -52.02 66.34 20.57
C ASP A 5 -51.59 65.63 19.26
N MET A 6 -50.27 65.56 19.02
CA MET A 6 -49.55 64.30 18.76
C MET A 6 -48.05 64.60 18.53
N ARG A 7 -47.27 64.44 19.60
CA ARG A 7 -45.80 64.40 19.61
C ARG A 7 -45.26 62.98 19.41
N GLY A 8 -44.20 62.88 18.62
CA GLY A 8 -43.09 61.92 18.78
C GLY A 8 -43.35 60.50 18.28
N ALA A 9 -42.35 59.69 17.93
CA ALA A 9 -40.91 59.86 17.87
C ALA A 9 -40.33 58.82 16.89
N ARG A 10 -39.09 59.09 16.46
CA ARG A 10 -38.31 58.48 15.39
C ARG A 10 -38.13 56.95 15.51
N LEU A 11 -38.36 56.24 14.41
CA LEU A 11 -38.01 54.83 14.21
C LEU A 11 -36.51 54.70 13.86
N ALA A 12 -35.77 53.92 14.65
CA ALA A 12 -34.41 53.48 14.36
C ALA A 12 -34.44 52.14 13.61
N PRO A 13 -33.55 51.88 12.63
CA PRO A 13 -33.54 50.61 11.92
C PRO A 13 -32.67 49.57 12.64
N CYS A 14 -33.25 48.38 12.89
CA CYS A 14 -32.57 47.20 13.38
C CYS A 14 -31.69 46.59 12.26
N LEU A 15 -30.36 46.52 12.48
CA LEU A 15 -29.46 45.66 11.69
C LEU A 15 -29.31 44.29 12.38
N PRO A 16 -29.48 43.15 11.67
CA PRO A 16 -29.18 41.85 12.23
C PRO A 16 -27.67 41.56 12.14
N LEU A 17 -27.09 41.12 13.25
CA LEU A 17 -25.70 40.70 13.38
C LEU A 17 -25.52 39.32 12.74
N LEU A 18 -24.90 39.23 11.56
CA LEU A 18 -24.50 37.97 10.92
C LEU A 18 -23.23 37.43 11.60
N LEU A 19 -23.39 36.43 12.47
CA LEU A 19 -22.29 35.63 13.01
C LEU A 19 -21.78 34.66 11.94
N LEU A 20 -20.68 35.01 11.28
CA LEU A 20 -19.92 34.09 10.44
C LEU A 20 -19.11 33.13 11.33
N ALA A 21 -19.63 31.92 11.52
CA ALA A 21 -18.86 30.82 12.07
C ALA A 21 -17.77 30.40 11.07
N ALA A 22 -16.53 30.81 11.33
CA ALA A 22 -15.37 30.31 10.61
C ALA A 22 -15.14 28.84 10.99
N CYS A 23 -15.69 27.92 10.20
CA CYS A 23 -15.27 26.53 10.23
C CYS A 23 -13.80 26.47 9.82
N TRP A 24 -12.92 26.29 10.80
CA TRP A 24 -11.55 25.85 10.55
C TRP A 24 -11.62 24.41 10.03
N ALA A 25 -11.85 24.27 8.73
CA ALA A 25 -11.55 23.04 8.04
C ALA A 25 -10.03 22.84 8.17
N GLY A 26 -9.62 21.83 8.92
CA GLY A 26 -8.24 21.38 8.95
C GLY A 26 -7.78 21.21 7.51
N ARG A 27 -6.70 21.92 7.15
CA ARG A 27 -6.03 21.73 5.86
C ARG A 27 -5.63 20.26 5.77
N ALA A 28 -6.36 19.51 4.97
CA ALA A 28 -5.83 18.30 4.39
C ALA A 28 -4.68 18.76 3.48
N ASP A 29 -3.45 18.53 3.90
CA ASP A 29 -2.27 18.68 3.03
C ASP A 29 -2.37 17.63 1.91
N GLY A 30 -3.19 17.93 0.92
CA GLY A 30 -3.37 17.20 -0.33
C GLY A 30 -2.26 17.52 -1.31
N HIS A 31 -1.00 17.40 -0.88
CA HIS A 31 0.08 17.31 -1.85
C HIS A 31 0.02 15.88 -2.44
N GLY A 32 -0.13 15.78 -3.76
CA GLY A 32 -0.18 14.53 -4.54
C GLY A 32 1.11 13.69 -4.52
N VAL A 33 1.76 13.64 -3.36
CA VAL A 33 2.94 12.86 -3.06
C VAL A 33 2.48 11.44 -2.76
N HIS A 34 2.97 10.49 -3.56
CA HIS A 34 2.70 9.07 -3.37
C HIS A 34 3.03 8.67 -1.92
N PRO A 35 2.13 8.04 -1.13
CA PRO A 35 2.38 7.79 0.29
C PRO A 35 3.69 7.05 0.57
N LEU A 36 4.09 6.10 -0.29
CA LEU A 36 5.37 5.39 -0.16
C LEU A 36 6.61 6.28 -0.34
N SER A 37 6.54 7.37 -1.10
CA SER A 37 7.70 8.25 -1.29
C SER A 37 8.04 9.07 -0.04
N ARG A 38 7.15 9.08 0.96
CA ARG A 38 7.40 9.67 2.28
C ARG A 38 8.33 8.81 3.14
N ILE A 39 8.52 7.53 2.79
CA ILE A 39 9.39 6.61 3.52
C ILE A 39 10.82 6.84 3.05
N ALA A 40 11.68 7.31 3.96
CA ALA A 40 13.12 7.42 3.75
C ALA A 40 13.78 6.04 3.88
N ILE A 41 13.40 5.09 3.03
CA ILE A 41 13.89 3.70 3.06
C ILE A 41 15.43 3.64 2.89
N HIS A 42 16.00 4.57 2.14
CA HIS A 42 17.45 4.76 1.99
C HIS A 42 18.19 5.12 3.30
N ARG A 43 17.47 5.39 4.40
CA ARG A 43 18.02 5.59 5.75
C ARG A 43 17.66 4.44 6.69
N ALA A 44 16.98 3.41 6.20
CA ALA A 44 16.49 2.32 7.02
C ALA A 44 17.64 1.51 7.59
N ARG A 45 17.60 1.31 8.91
CA ARG A 45 18.57 0.50 9.65
C ARG A 45 17.90 -0.75 10.21
N VAL A 46 18.66 -1.83 10.30
CA VAL A 46 18.25 -3.03 11.02
C VAL A 46 18.63 -2.86 12.49
N ALA A 47 17.64 -2.91 13.38
CA ALA A 47 17.79 -2.76 14.82
C ALA A 47 16.84 -3.72 15.54
N LEU A 48 17.01 -5.02 15.27
CA LEU A 48 16.13 -6.06 15.78
C LEU A 48 16.09 -6.02 17.32
N ASP A 49 14.87 -6.03 17.88
CA ASP A 49 14.62 -6.03 19.31
C ASP A 49 13.92 -7.34 19.68
N ALA A 50 14.53 -8.14 20.56
CA ALA A 50 13.96 -9.40 21.02
C ALA A 50 12.61 -9.25 21.75
N SER A 51 12.30 -8.04 22.23
CA SER A 51 11.05 -7.70 22.89
C SER A 51 9.95 -7.30 21.90
N ALA A 52 10.32 -6.94 20.67
CA ALA A 52 9.39 -6.64 19.60
C ALA A 52 9.02 -7.91 18.82
N ALA A 53 7.78 -8.01 18.37
CA ALA A 53 7.36 -9.11 17.52
C ALA A 53 6.30 -8.64 16.51
N VAL A 54 6.29 -9.29 15.35
CA VAL A 54 5.24 -9.16 14.34
C VAL A 54 4.97 -10.54 13.74
N ARG A 55 3.70 -10.89 13.55
CA ARG A 55 3.26 -12.19 13.01
C ARG A 55 2.14 -11.97 12.03
N ALA A 56 2.13 -12.77 10.97
CA ALA A 56 1.13 -12.69 9.91
C ALA A 56 0.36 -14.00 9.78
N SER A 57 -0.97 -13.90 9.66
CA SER A 57 -1.86 -15.03 9.49
C SER A 57 -2.97 -14.73 8.46
N PRO A 58 -3.40 -15.74 7.68
CA PRO A 58 -2.87 -17.11 7.60
C PRO A 58 -1.55 -17.19 6.80
N LYS A 59 -0.84 -18.33 6.90
CA LYS A 59 0.43 -18.56 6.18
C LYS A 59 0.25 -18.83 4.68
N LEU A 60 -0.87 -19.47 4.31
CA LEU A 60 -1.23 -19.82 2.94
C LEU A 60 -2.45 -19.02 2.51
N LEU A 61 -2.37 -18.38 1.36
CA LEU A 61 -3.42 -17.54 0.77
C LEU A 61 -3.96 -18.17 -0.52
N GLY A 62 -5.20 -17.84 -0.90
CA GLY A 62 -5.74 -18.22 -2.22
C GLY A 62 -5.86 -19.72 -2.47
N SER A 63 -6.20 -20.50 -1.44
CA SER A 63 -6.26 -21.97 -1.53
C SER A 63 -7.33 -22.49 -2.50
N ARG A 64 -8.31 -21.66 -2.90
CA ARG A 64 -9.33 -21.99 -3.90
C ARG A 64 -9.12 -21.22 -5.20
N GLY A 65 -7.89 -20.76 -5.46
CA GLY A 65 -7.55 -20.01 -6.66
C GLY A 65 -7.82 -18.51 -6.56
N GLU A 66 -8.16 -17.99 -5.37
CA GLU A 66 -8.32 -16.55 -5.18
C GLU A 66 -6.97 -15.82 -5.39
N ASP A 67 -7.00 -14.72 -6.12
CA ASP A 67 -5.85 -13.83 -6.34
C ASP A 67 -5.74 -12.70 -5.30
N THR A 68 -6.66 -12.68 -4.34
CA THR A 68 -6.80 -11.63 -3.32
C THR A 68 -7.17 -12.27 -1.99
N ALA A 69 -6.51 -11.86 -0.90
CA ALA A 69 -6.77 -12.41 0.43
C ALA A 69 -6.56 -11.38 1.54
N TRP A 70 -7.36 -11.48 2.60
CA TRP A 70 -7.15 -10.72 3.83
C TRP A 70 -6.11 -11.39 4.72
N VAL A 71 -5.18 -10.60 5.24
CA VAL A 71 -4.13 -11.03 6.17
C VAL A 71 -4.23 -10.20 7.44
N THR A 72 -4.26 -10.87 8.58
CA THR A 72 -4.15 -10.23 9.89
C THR A 72 -2.69 -10.21 10.31
N VAL A 73 -2.22 -9.04 10.73
CA VAL A 73 -0.86 -8.81 11.21
C VAL A 73 -0.94 -8.36 12.64
N GLU A 74 -0.49 -9.22 13.55
CA GLU A 74 -0.42 -8.95 14.98
C GLU A 74 1.00 -8.54 15.34
N PHE A 75 1.14 -7.53 16.19
CA PHE A 75 2.44 -7.00 16.57
C PHE A 75 2.44 -6.51 18.01
N LYS A 76 3.64 -6.52 18.61
CA LYS A 76 3.88 -5.97 19.94
C LYS A 76 5.26 -5.35 20.05
N ILE A 77 5.40 -4.35 20.92
CA ILE A 77 6.64 -3.67 21.26
C ILE A 77 6.59 -3.22 22.73
N PRO A 78 7.72 -3.16 23.46
CA PRO A 78 7.75 -2.68 24.84
C PRO A 78 7.34 -1.21 25.01
N ARG A 79 7.59 -0.36 24.01
CA ARG A 79 7.30 1.08 24.06
C ARG A 79 6.68 1.54 22.75
N ALA A 80 5.39 1.82 22.78
CA ALA A 80 4.66 2.34 21.62
C ALA A 80 5.07 3.78 21.30
N SER A 81 5.08 4.11 20.01
CA SER A 81 5.20 5.46 19.49
C SER A 81 4.20 5.67 18.34
N ASP A 82 3.68 6.89 18.20
CA ASP A 82 2.82 7.27 17.07
C ASP A 82 3.53 7.16 15.71
N GLY A 83 4.87 7.17 15.71
CA GLY A 83 5.68 6.99 14.52
C GLY A 83 5.90 5.54 14.11
N ASP A 84 5.40 4.56 14.87
CA ASP A 84 5.63 3.15 14.57
C ASP A 84 4.72 2.67 13.44
N TRP A 85 5.24 1.79 12.58
CA TRP A 85 4.53 1.38 11.37
C TRP A 85 4.89 -0.03 10.92
N ILE A 86 3.96 -0.65 10.21
CA ILE A 86 4.11 -1.97 9.60
C ILE A 86 4.24 -1.80 8.09
N GLY A 87 5.34 -2.28 7.52
CA GLY A 87 5.57 -2.34 6.08
C GLY A 87 5.31 -3.74 5.53
N VAL A 88 4.70 -3.82 4.34
CA VAL A 88 4.47 -5.07 3.61
C VAL A 88 5.51 -5.19 2.51
N PHE A 89 6.27 -6.28 2.51
CA PHE A 89 7.35 -6.50 1.54
C PHE A 89 7.11 -7.76 0.74
N SER A 90 7.47 -7.69 -0.54
CA SER A 90 7.55 -8.82 -1.45
C SER A 90 8.73 -8.58 -2.38
N PRO A 91 9.73 -9.46 -2.45
CA PRO A 91 9.81 -10.76 -1.78
C PRO A 91 9.97 -10.68 -0.25
N SER A 92 9.80 -11.81 0.44
CA SER A 92 9.80 -11.85 1.91
C SER A 92 11.18 -11.67 2.57
N ASN A 93 12.27 -11.75 1.80
CA ASN A 93 13.65 -11.64 2.30
C ASN A 93 14.22 -10.22 2.19
N PHE A 94 13.36 -9.21 2.35
CA PHE A 94 13.70 -7.80 2.15
C PHE A 94 14.86 -7.29 3.04
N ASN A 95 15.01 -7.85 4.24
CA ASN A 95 16.05 -7.50 5.22
C ASN A 95 17.41 -8.17 4.94
N ALA A 96 17.50 -9.04 3.94
CA ALA A 96 18.74 -9.65 3.45
C ALA A 96 19.24 -8.97 2.16
N SER A 97 18.59 -7.88 1.73
CA SER A 97 18.93 -7.19 0.49
C SER A 97 20.28 -6.48 0.61
N THR A 98 21.17 -6.69 -0.37
CA THR A 98 22.38 -5.89 -0.52
C THR A 98 22.01 -4.57 -1.17
N CYS A 99 22.24 -3.46 -0.49
CA CYS A 99 21.99 -2.12 -1.00
C CYS A 99 23.03 -1.74 -2.06
N PRO A 100 22.66 -1.61 -3.35
CA PRO A 100 23.63 -1.26 -4.39
C PRO A 100 23.90 0.25 -4.37
N GLY A 101 25.15 0.67 -4.15
CA GLY A 101 25.58 2.07 -4.31
C GLY A 101 26.60 2.56 -3.29
N SER A 102 27.20 3.73 -3.58
CA SER A 102 28.02 4.47 -2.60
C SER A 102 27.11 5.29 -1.70
N HIS A 103 27.12 5.01 -0.40
CA HIS A 103 26.26 5.62 0.60
C HIS A 103 26.97 6.77 1.34
N GLY A 104 27.63 7.67 0.60
CA GLY A 104 28.43 8.73 1.21
C GLY A 104 29.42 8.20 2.26
N SER A 105 29.80 9.03 3.22
CA SER A 105 30.75 8.67 4.29
C SER A 105 30.10 7.95 5.49
N GLY A 106 28.80 7.67 5.44
CA GLY A 106 28.05 7.03 6.52
C GLY A 106 27.85 5.52 6.31
N PRO A 107 27.47 4.77 7.36
CA PRO A 107 26.97 3.41 7.16
C PRO A 107 25.71 3.50 6.29
N GLY A 108 25.76 2.86 5.11
CA GLY A 108 24.62 2.84 4.19
C GLY A 108 23.36 2.21 4.80
N PRO A 109 22.19 2.36 4.16
CA PRO A 109 20.98 1.64 4.54
C PRO A 109 21.26 0.14 4.63
N ALA A 110 20.65 -0.48 5.63
CA ALA A 110 20.64 -1.93 5.78
C ALA A 110 19.45 -2.57 5.06
N ILE A 111 18.52 -1.77 4.52
CA ILE A 111 17.33 -2.22 3.81
C ILE A 111 17.15 -1.31 2.59
N CYS A 112 17.12 -1.90 1.39
CA CYS A 112 16.90 -1.21 0.12
C CYS A 112 15.77 -1.84 -0.70
N SER A 113 14.79 -2.39 0.00
CA SER A 113 13.56 -2.87 -0.62
C SER A 113 12.45 -1.94 -0.23
N ALA A 114 11.83 -1.27 -1.20
CA ALA A 114 10.63 -0.48 -0.96
C ALA A 114 9.46 -1.41 -0.55
N PRO A 115 8.68 -1.06 0.49
CA PRO A 115 7.47 -1.80 0.80
C PRO A 115 6.39 -1.57 -0.27
N ILE A 116 5.55 -2.58 -0.51
CA ILE A 116 4.39 -2.48 -1.43
C ILE A 116 3.31 -1.56 -0.85
N LYS A 117 3.13 -1.62 0.47
CA LYS A 117 2.20 -0.80 1.25
C LYS A 117 2.68 -0.74 2.69
N TYR A 118 2.17 0.23 3.44
CA TYR A 118 2.43 0.34 4.87
C TYR A 118 1.20 0.89 5.59
N GLN A 119 1.19 0.74 6.91
CA GLN A 119 0.21 1.39 7.78
C GLN A 119 0.85 1.69 9.15
N PHE A 120 0.46 2.79 9.78
CA PHE A 120 0.88 3.11 11.13
C PHE A 120 0.28 2.12 12.14
N ALA A 121 1.05 1.78 13.16
CA ALA A 121 0.66 0.83 14.20
C ALA A 121 -0.52 1.36 15.03
N ASN A 122 -0.59 2.69 15.23
CA ASN A 122 -1.67 3.38 15.95
C ASN A 122 -3.02 3.41 15.21
N TYR A 123 -3.09 2.91 13.96
CA TYR A 123 -4.37 2.59 13.33
C TYR A 123 -5.13 1.50 14.12
N SER A 124 -4.40 0.67 14.87
CA SER A 124 -4.99 -0.16 15.92
C SER A 124 -5.22 0.69 17.18
N SER A 125 -6.48 0.88 17.57
CA SER A 125 -6.89 1.82 18.63
C SER A 125 -6.28 1.55 20.02
N VAL A 126 -5.84 0.31 20.28
CA VAL A 126 -5.25 -0.10 21.57
C VAL A 126 -3.73 0.08 21.63
N TYR A 127 -3.08 0.29 20.48
CA TYR A 127 -1.62 0.23 20.35
C TYR A 127 -0.88 1.24 21.24
N ASN A 128 -1.31 2.50 21.22
CA ASN A 128 -0.64 3.58 21.97
C ASN A 128 -0.65 3.36 23.50
N ARG A 129 -1.55 2.52 24.01
CA ARG A 129 -1.66 2.21 25.45
C ARG A 129 -0.96 0.91 25.82
N SER A 130 -1.01 -0.10 24.96
CA SER A 130 -0.57 -1.46 25.27
C SER A 130 0.75 -1.87 24.62
N GLY A 131 1.23 -1.11 23.63
CA GLY A 131 2.32 -1.53 22.75
C GLY A 131 1.95 -2.72 21.86
N THR A 132 0.69 -3.18 21.85
CA THR A 132 0.21 -4.34 21.10
C THR A 132 -0.94 -3.93 20.19
N GLY A 133 -0.96 -4.47 18.98
CA GLY A 133 -2.00 -4.15 18.00
C GLY A 133 -2.18 -5.22 16.96
N ALA A 134 -3.24 -5.07 16.18
CA ALA A 134 -3.52 -5.90 15.02
C ALA A 134 -4.02 -5.03 13.86
N LEU A 135 -3.52 -5.30 12.66
CA LEU A 135 -3.93 -4.65 11.41
C LEU A 135 -4.38 -5.70 10.40
N LYS A 136 -5.34 -5.32 9.55
CA LYS A 136 -5.77 -6.15 8.42
C LYS A 136 -5.30 -5.54 7.11
N PHE A 137 -4.61 -6.32 6.30
CA PHE A 137 -4.20 -5.94 4.95
C PHE A 137 -4.89 -6.85 3.94
N GLN A 138 -5.47 -6.26 2.90
CA GLN A 138 -5.86 -7.02 1.71
C GLN A 138 -4.65 -7.09 0.78
N LEU A 139 -4.18 -8.30 0.51
CA LEU A 139 -3.06 -8.57 -0.40
C LEU A 139 -3.58 -9.14 -1.70
N ILE A 140 -2.82 -8.88 -2.77
CA ILE A 140 -3.08 -9.40 -4.11
C ILE A 140 -1.91 -10.29 -4.54
N ASN A 141 -2.17 -11.32 -5.34
CA ASN A 141 -1.17 -12.25 -5.82
C ASN A 141 -0.31 -11.61 -6.94
N GLN A 142 0.91 -11.21 -6.59
CA GLN A 142 1.85 -10.55 -7.49
C GLN A 142 3.17 -11.32 -7.64
N ARG A 143 3.10 -12.65 -7.81
CA ARG A 143 4.20 -13.59 -8.11
C ARG A 143 5.06 -14.08 -6.95
N GLN A 144 5.30 -13.24 -5.95
CA GLN A 144 6.24 -13.57 -4.87
C GLN A 144 5.53 -13.74 -3.52
N ASP A 145 6.28 -14.23 -2.56
CA ASP A 145 5.87 -14.33 -1.16
C ASP A 145 5.88 -12.97 -0.46
N PHE A 146 5.38 -12.93 0.77
CA PHE A 146 5.30 -11.72 1.58
C PHE A 146 5.87 -11.92 2.97
N SER A 147 6.40 -10.84 3.52
CA SER A 147 6.66 -10.66 4.95
C SER A 147 6.32 -9.25 5.37
N PHE A 148 6.18 -9.05 6.68
CA PHE A 148 5.89 -7.77 7.29
C PHE A 148 7.07 -7.34 8.14
N GLY A 149 7.50 -6.10 7.95
CA GLY A 149 8.52 -5.46 8.80
C GLY A 149 7.85 -4.51 9.77
N PHE A 150 8.22 -4.58 11.05
CA PHE A 150 7.79 -3.63 12.06
C PHE A 150 8.90 -2.60 12.28
N PHE A 151 8.56 -1.33 12.10
CA PHE A 151 9.50 -0.22 12.16
C PHE A 151 9.14 0.79 13.25
N THR A 152 10.17 1.36 13.85
CA THR A 152 10.10 2.54 14.72
C THR A 152 10.85 3.71 14.09
N GLY A 153 10.82 4.89 14.72
CA GLY A 153 11.56 6.07 14.24
C GLY A 153 10.87 6.86 13.12
N GLY A 154 9.59 6.58 12.87
CA GLY A 154 8.80 7.24 11.84
C GLY A 154 9.21 6.84 10.42
N LEU A 155 8.66 7.57 9.45
CA LEU A 155 8.98 7.35 8.03
C LEU A 155 10.33 7.98 7.64
N SER A 156 10.82 8.97 8.39
CA SER A 156 12.03 9.74 8.06
C SER A 156 13.34 9.08 8.52
N ASN A 157 13.33 8.33 9.62
CA ASN A 157 14.50 7.60 10.15
C ASN A 157 14.11 6.17 10.59
N PRO A 158 13.64 5.34 9.65
CA PRO A 158 13.04 4.05 9.99
C PRO A 158 14.07 3.06 10.56
N ALA A 159 13.68 2.37 11.63
CA ALA A 159 14.46 1.30 12.25
C ALA A 159 13.64 0.02 12.30
N LEU A 160 14.08 -1.03 11.59
CA LEU A 160 13.42 -2.34 11.59
C LEU A 160 13.69 -3.06 12.91
N VAL A 161 12.62 -3.25 13.71
CA VAL A 161 12.70 -3.88 15.03
C VAL A 161 12.23 -5.33 15.05
N ALA A 162 11.38 -5.75 14.10
CA ALA A 162 10.95 -7.14 13.98
C ALA A 162 10.54 -7.49 12.53
N VAL A 163 10.66 -8.77 12.17
CA VAL A 163 10.26 -9.33 10.87
C VAL A 163 9.30 -10.50 11.11
N SER A 164 8.23 -10.58 10.32
CA SER A 164 7.23 -11.62 10.46
C SER A 164 7.66 -12.95 9.84
N ASN A 165 6.88 -14.00 10.12
CA ASN A 165 6.90 -15.19 9.28
C ASN A 165 6.57 -14.85 7.81
N ARG A 166 7.11 -15.65 6.89
CA ARG A 166 6.72 -15.66 5.47
C ARG A 166 5.26 -16.13 5.32
N ILE A 167 4.55 -15.52 4.40
CA ILE A 167 3.24 -15.98 3.90
C ILE A 167 3.26 -15.99 2.37
N VAL A 168 2.41 -16.81 1.74
CA VAL A 168 2.45 -17.01 0.29
C VAL A 168 1.10 -17.43 -0.26
N PHE A 169 0.78 -17.05 -1.50
CA PHE A 169 -0.37 -17.60 -2.23
C PHE A 169 -0.09 -19.06 -2.63
N ALA A 170 -1.14 -19.87 -2.73
CA ALA A 170 -1.00 -21.29 -3.06
C ALA A 170 -0.34 -21.51 -4.43
N ASN A 171 -0.68 -20.66 -5.41
CA ASN A 171 0.05 -20.57 -6.67
C ASN A 171 0.46 -19.10 -6.91
N PRO A 172 1.67 -18.69 -6.49
CA PRO A 172 2.13 -17.33 -6.73
C PRO A 172 2.23 -16.99 -8.21
N LYS A 173 2.48 -17.98 -9.07
CA LYS A 173 2.74 -17.79 -10.50
C LYS A 173 1.48 -17.78 -11.37
N ALA A 174 0.31 -17.96 -10.76
CA ALA A 174 -0.98 -18.03 -11.45
C ALA A 174 -1.17 -16.85 -12.43
N PRO A 175 -1.81 -17.10 -13.60
CA PRO A 175 -2.19 -16.01 -14.50
C PRO A 175 -3.27 -15.15 -13.85
N VAL A 176 -3.03 -13.85 -13.73
CA VAL A 176 -3.88 -12.90 -13.01
C VAL A 176 -4.03 -11.57 -13.75
N TYR A 177 -5.07 -10.82 -13.38
CA TYR A 177 -5.36 -9.46 -13.83
C TYR A 177 -5.44 -9.30 -15.36
N PRO A 178 -6.31 -10.08 -16.05
CA PRO A 178 -6.51 -9.92 -17.48
C PRO A 178 -7.06 -8.54 -17.82
N ARG A 179 -6.57 -7.96 -18.91
CA ARG A 179 -6.97 -6.65 -19.44
C ARG A 179 -7.34 -6.84 -20.91
N LEU A 180 -8.45 -6.25 -21.29
CA LEU A 180 -8.91 -6.24 -22.67
C LEU A 180 -8.51 -4.91 -23.33
N ALA A 181 -8.05 -4.98 -24.57
CA ALA A 181 -7.83 -3.82 -25.41
C ALA A 181 -8.17 -4.16 -26.86
N LEU A 182 -8.68 -3.17 -27.60
CA LEU A 182 -8.93 -3.32 -29.02
C LEU A 182 -7.64 -3.68 -29.76
N GLY A 183 -7.75 -4.64 -30.67
CA GLY A 183 -6.66 -5.03 -31.54
C GLY A 183 -6.46 -4.05 -32.70
N LYS A 184 -5.74 -4.51 -33.71
CA LYS A 184 -5.41 -3.68 -34.88
C LYS A 184 -6.60 -3.42 -35.81
N THR A 185 -7.57 -4.33 -35.81
CA THR A 185 -8.78 -4.25 -36.62
C THR A 185 -10.04 -4.23 -35.74
N TRP A 186 -11.15 -3.78 -36.32
CA TRP A 186 -12.43 -3.62 -35.61
C TRP A 186 -12.98 -4.93 -34.99
N ASN A 187 -12.56 -6.08 -35.54
CA ASN A 187 -12.97 -7.42 -35.13
C ASN A 187 -11.89 -8.17 -34.32
N GLU A 188 -10.85 -7.48 -33.85
CA GLU A 188 -9.79 -8.05 -33.03
C GLU A 188 -9.84 -7.49 -31.61
N MET A 189 -9.71 -8.36 -30.61
CA MET A 189 -9.57 -8.00 -29.20
C MET A 189 -8.33 -8.70 -28.65
N THR A 190 -7.52 -7.96 -27.90
CA THR A 190 -6.33 -8.48 -27.24
C THR A 190 -6.61 -8.75 -25.77
N VAL A 191 -6.07 -9.85 -25.26
CA VAL A 191 -6.10 -10.20 -23.84
C VAL A 191 -4.67 -10.15 -23.33
N THR A 192 -4.40 -9.26 -22.38
CA THR A 192 -3.10 -9.16 -21.72
C THR A 192 -3.26 -9.55 -20.25
N TRP A 193 -2.47 -10.49 -19.75
CA TRP A 193 -2.45 -10.87 -18.34
C TRP A 193 -1.01 -10.93 -17.82
N THR A 194 -0.85 -11.15 -16.53
CA THR A 194 0.47 -11.31 -15.90
C THR A 194 0.55 -12.67 -15.24
N SER A 195 1.68 -13.37 -15.39
CA SER A 195 1.94 -14.64 -14.70
C SER A 195 3.38 -14.68 -14.19
N GLY A 196 3.72 -15.70 -13.40
CA GLY A 196 5.10 -15.98 -13.01
C GLY A 196 5.80 -17.00 -13.90
N TYR A 197 5.10 -17.60 -14.86
CA TYR A 197 5.65 -18.68 -15.69
C TYR A 197 6.53 -18.12 -16.81
N GLY A 198 7.76 -18.65 -16.92
CA GLY A 198 8.62 -18.36 -18.06
C GLY A 198 8.20 -19.16 -19.29
N ILE A 199 8.60 -18.70 -20.48
CA ILE A 199 8.31 -19.39 -21.75
C ILE A 199 8.91 -20.82 -21.82
N SER A 200 9.95 -21.08 -21.03
CA SER A 200 10.56 -22.42 -20.91
C SER A 200 9.83 -23.34 -19.94
N GLU A 201 8.88 -22.81 -19.17
CA GLU A 201 8.18 -23.52 -18.09
C GLU A 201 6.74 -23.86 -18.46
N ALA A 202 6.06 -22.97 -19.18
CA ALA A 202 4.69 -23.18 -19.64
C ALA A 202 4.47 -22.51 -21.00
N HIS A 203 3.61 -23.12 -21.83
CA HIS A 203 3.14 -22.51 -23.07
C HIS A 203 1.88 -21.67 -22.78
N PRO A 204 1.93 -20.34 -22.91
CA PRO A 204 0.79 -19.48 -22.61
C PRO A 204 -0.21 -19.46 -23.78
N PHE A 205 -1.49 -19.58 -23.47
CA PHE A 205 -2.58 -19.49 -24.44
C PHE A 205 -3.85 -18.95 -23.77
N VAL A 206 -4.79 -18.48 -24.59
CA VAL A 206 -6.15 -18.14 -24.18
C VAL A 206 -7.11 -19.14 -24.79
N GLU A 207 -7.97 -19.72 -23.96
CA GLU A 207 -9.13 -20.47 -24.42
C GLU A 207 -10.34 -19.52 -24.51
N TRP A 208 -10.94 -19.38 -25.70
CA TRP A 208 -12.03 -18.45 -25.93
C TRP A 208 -13.03 -18.94 -26.98
N GLY A 209 -14.23 -18.38 -27.00
CA GLY A 209 -15.28 -18.71 -27.96
C GLY A 209 -16.57 -17.98 -27.64
N MET A 210 -17.55 -18.07 -28.54
CA MET A 210 -18.90 -17.59 -28.24
C MET A 210 -19.52 -18.46 -27.14
N LYS A 211 -20.37 -17.86 -26.29
CA LYS A 211 -21.04 -18.61 -25.24
C LYS A 211 -21.88 -19.74 -25.86
N GLY A 212 -21.58 -20.99 -25.47
CA GLY A 212 -22.26 -22.17 -25.99
C GLY A 212 -21.62 -22.80 -27.23
N SER A 213 -20.58 -22.20 -27.82
CA SER A 213 -19.76 -22.85 -28.85
C SER A 213 -18.62 -23.64 -28.22
N HIS A 214 -18.03 -24.56 -28.99
CA HIS A 214 -16.75 -25.15 -28.61
C HIS A 214 -15.68 -24.05 -28.56
N PRO A 215 -14.92 -23.95 -27.46
CA PRO A 215 -13.86 -22.96 -27.36
C PRO A 215 -12.67 -23.36 -28.24
N VAL A 216 -11.89 -22.37 -28.63
CA VAL A 216 -10.66 -22.52 -29.39
C VAL A 216 -9.49 -21.93 -28.61
N HIS A 217 -8.28 -22.41 -28.90
CA HIS A 217 -7.05 -21.90 -28.28
C HIS A 217 -6.39 -20.89 -29.20
N ALA A 218 -6.00 -19.74 -28.63
CA ALA A 218 -5.14 -18.77 -29.28
C ALA A 218 -3.80 -18.69 -28.51
N PRO A 219 -2.65 -18.81 -29.19
CA PRO A 219 -1.35 -18.68 -28.53
C PRO A 219 -1.14 -17.26 -28.03
N ALA A 220 -0.21 -17.09 -27.08
CA ALA A 220 0.18 -15.78 -26.59
C ALA A 220 1.69 -15.57 -26.65
N ASP A 221 2.07 -14.35 -27.02
CA ASP A 221 3.44 -13.89 -26.89
C ASP A 221 3.72 -13.43 -25.46
N THR A 222 4.95 -13.65 -24.98
CA THR A 222 5.38 -13.27 -23.63
C THR A 222 6.45 -12.20 -23.70
N VAL A 223 6.24 -11.11 -22.97
CA VAL A 223 7.21 -10.01 -22.83
C VAL A 223 7.53 -9.77 -21.34
N THR A 224 8.76 -9.39 -21.05
CA THR A 224 9.23 -9.04 -19.70
C THR A 224 10.34 -7.99 -19.78
N PHE A 225 10.67 -7.34 -18.68
CA PHE A 225 11.78 -6.39 -18.57
C PHE A 225 12.56 -6.65 -17.27
N GLY A 226 13.88 -6.48 -17.32
CA GLY A 226 14.75 -6.57 -16.15
C GLY A 226 15.07 -5.20 -15.56
N ARG A 227 15.90 -5.21 -14.51
CA ARG A 227 16.31 -3.99 -13.78
C ARG A 227 17.08 -3.03 -14.69
N GLU A 228 17.95 -3.59 -15.52
CA GLU A 228 18.78 -2.90 -16.50
C GLU A 228 18.00 -2.19 -17.61
N SER A 229 16.74 -2.56 -17.81
CA SER A 229 15.83 -1.90 -18.76
C SER A 229 15.27 -0.57 -18.22
N LEU A 230 15.47 -0.25 -16.94
CA LEU A 230 14.90 0.94 -16.30
C LEU A 230 15.82 2.16 -16.45
N CYS A 231 15.23 3.29 -16.86
CA CYS A 231 15.93 4.57 -16.94
C CYS A 231 16.08 5.20 -15.54
N GLY A 232 17.25 5.00 -14.91
CA GLY A 232 17.62 5.65 -13.65
C GLY A 232 17.77 4.69 -12.48
N ARG A 233 18.21 5.23 -11.33
CA ARG A 233 18.24 4.47 -10.08
C ARG A 233 16.80 4.25 -9.63
N THR A 234 16.41 2.99 -9.48
CA THR A 234 15.17 2.64 -8.80
C THR A 234 15.27 3.11 -7.36
N CYS A 235 14.30 3.89 -6.88
CA CYS A 235 14.09 4.05 -5.44
C CYS A 235 13.90 2.65 -4.88
N SER A 236 14.95 2.13 -4.26
CA SER A 236 15.03 0.80 -3.67
C SER A 236 15.09 1.03 -2.16
#